data_AF-A0A3M0KH45-F1
#
_entry.id   AF-A0A3M0KH45-F1
#
_cell.length_a   1.000
_cell.length_b   1.000
_cell.length_c   1.000
_cell.angle_alpha   90.00
_cell.angle_beta   90.00
_cell.angle_gamma   90.00
#
_symmetry.space_group_name_H-M   'P 1'
#
loop_
_entity.id
_entity.type
_entity.pdbx_description
1 polymer ?
#
loop_
_entity_poly.entity_id
_entity_poly.type
_entity_poly.pdbx_seq_one_letter_code
_entity_poly.pdbx_strand_id
1 'polypeptide(L)'
;MAEKEKGEDGLVAEIEKKITDAFEVFDRESNKTVDVRFRPIPEDVILHAFEALDENKCGYITKEDLVKHLTEEGEPFTQEEMEDMLAVALDPEKTNALHYRDYRI
;
A
#
# COMPACT_ATOMS: atom_id res chain seq x y z
N MET A 1 21.92 -46.78 -33.98
CA MET A 1 21.48 -45.39 -34.19
C MET A 1 20.66 -45.03 -32.96
N ALA A 2 21.23 -44.27 -32.02
CA ALA A 2 20.52 -43.87 -30.80
C ALA A 2 19.88 -42.49 -31.06
N GLU A 3 18.61 -42.47 -31.42
CA GLU A 3 17.81 -41.25 -31.47
C GLU A 3 17.44 -40.89 -30.03
N LYS A 4 18.34 -40.11 -29.44
CA LYS A 4 18.35 -39.66 -28.06
C LYS A 4 17.22 -38.65 -27.85
N GLU A 5 16.29 -39.00 -26.96
CA GLU A 5 15.57 -38.15 -26.01
C GLU A 5 15.59 -36.65 -26.34
N LYS A 6 14.67 -36.21 -27.20
CA LYS A 6 14.47 -34.78 -27.52
C LYS A 6 12.98 -34.41 -27.48
N GLY A 7 12.23 -35.02 -26.56
CA GLY A 7 10.78 -34.83 -26.43
C GLY A 7 10.40 -33.86 -25.30
N GLU A 8 11.07 -33.94 -24.17
CA GLU A 8 10.64 -33.24 -22.94
C GLU A 8 11.40 -31.93 -22.72
N ASP A 9 12.72 -31.93 -22.89
CA ASP A 9 13.59 -30.76 -22.67
C ASP A 9 13.22 -29.56 -23.56
N GLY A 10 12.86 -29.82 -24.82
CA GLY A 10 12.41 -28.80 -25.76
C GLY A 10 11.04 -28.23 -25.44
N LEU A 11 10.16 -29.03 -24.84
CA LEU A 11 8.82 -28.60 -24.42
C LEU A 11 8.92 -27.69 -23.18
N VAL A 12 9.78 -28.05 -22.23
CA VAL A 12 10.06 -27.25 -21.04
C VAL A 12 10.62 -25.89 -21.44
N ALA A 13 11.60 -25.84 -22.35
CA ALA A 13 12.18 -24.59 -22.84
C ALA A 13 11.15 -23.67 -23.53
N GLU A 14 10.19 -24.23 -24.26
CA GLU A 14 9.12 -23.42 -24.89
C GLU A 14 8.13 -22.88 -23.84
N ILE A 15 7.81 -23.68 -22.83
CA ILE A 15 6.95 -23.25 -21.71
C ILE A 15 7.65 -22.15 -20.90
N GLU A 16 8.91 -22.32 -20.53
CA GLU A 16 9.69 -21.31 -19.81
C GLU A 16 9.79 -20.00 -20.59
N LYS A 17 9.97 -20.07 -21.92
CA LYS A 17 9.98 -18.89 -22.78
C LYS A 17 8.62 -18.18 -22.79
N LYS A 18 7.51 -18.92 -22.91
CA LYS A 18 6.15 -18.34 -22.88
C LYS A 18 5.81 -17.72 -21.53
N ILE A 19 6.25 -18.34 -20.43
CA ILE A 19 6.11 -17.78 -19.09
C ILE A 19 6.91 -16.48 -19.01
N THR A 20 8.18 -16.49 -19.42
CA THR A 20 9.03 -15.29 -19.38
C THR A 20 8.42 -14.12 -20.17
N ASP A 21 8.00 -14.36 -21.41
CA ASP A 21 7.37 -13.36 -22.29
C ASP A 21 6.05 -12.82 -21.70
N ALA A 22 5.25 -13.68 -21.07
CA ALA A 22 4.02 -13.27 -20.40
C ALA A 22 4.28 -12.41 -19.15
N PHE A 23 5.38 -12.66 -18.42
CA PHE A 23 5.77 -11.87 -17.25
C PHE A 23 6.36 -10.50 -17.64
N GLU A 24 7.06 -10.38 -18.77
CA GLU A 24 7.60 -9.10 -19.28
C GLU A 24 6.51 -8.03 -19.53
N VAL A 25 5.27 -8.44 -19.78
CA VAL A 25 4.13 -7.51 -19.93
C VAL A 25 3.82 -6.75 -18.63
N PHE A 26 4.06 -7.38 -17.49
CA PHE A 26 3.75 -6.85 -16.16
C PHE A 26 4.97 -6.30 -15.41
N ASP A 27 6.19 -6.68 -15.83
CA ASP A 27 7.46 -6.18 -15.34
C ASP A 27 7.94 -4.99 -16.21
N ARG A 28 7.38 -3.80 -15.96
CA ARG A 28 7.74 -2.59 -16.73
C ARG A 28 9.12 -2.06 -16.36
N GLU A 29 9.58 -2.35 -15.15
CA GLU A 29 10.89 -1.94 -14.67
C GLU A 29 12.03 -2.89 -15.13
N SER A 30 11.69 -4.00 -15.82
CA SER A 30 12.64 -5.04 -16.23
C SER A 30 13.45 -5.61 -15.05
N ASN A 31 12.84 -5.67 -13.86
CA ASN A 31 13.46 -6.10 -12.61
C ASN A 31 13.11 -7.56 -12.22
N LYS A 32 12.42 -8.28 -13.11
CA LYS A 32 11.90 -9.64 -12.95
C LYS A 32 10.88 -9.80 -11.82
N THR A 33 10.23 -8.72 -11.43
CA THR A 33 9.12 -8.73 -10.48
C THR A 33 7.86 -8.20 -11.15
N VAL A 34 6.72 -8.70 -10.71
CA VAL A 34 5.44 -8.14 -11.16
C VAL A 34 5.27 -6.80 -10.46
N ASP A 35 5.23 -5.70 -11.23
CA ASP A 35 5.05 -4.36 -10.69
C ASP A 35 3.61 -4.20 -10.14
N VAL A 36 3.39 -4.64 -8.90
CA VAL A 36 2.23 -4.24 -8.11
C VAL A 36 2.45 -2.79 -7.76
N ARG A 37 1.92 -1.86 -8.56
CA ARG A 37 2.13 -0.42 -8.40
C ARG A 37 1.51 0.13 -7.10
N PHE A 38 2.09 -0.19 -5.96
CA PHE A 38 2.04 0.65 -4.78
C PHE A 38 2.95 1.85 -5.04
N ARG A 39 2.45 2.82 -5.82
CA ARG A 39 3.09 4.13 -5.82
C ARG A 39 2.91 4.69 -4.40
N PRO A 40 3.99 5.00 -3.66
CA PRO A 40 3.85 5.65 -2.38
C PRO A 40 3.01 6.91 -2.59
N ILE A 41 2.00 7.08 -1.75
CA ILE A 41 1.12 8.24 -1.84
C ILE A 41 2.00 9.47 -1.53
N PRO A 42 2.02 10.50 -2.39
CA PRO A 42 2.82 11.70 -2.14
C PRO A 42 2.45 12.31 -0.80
N GLU A 43 3.43 12.77 -0.04
CA GLU A 43 3.23 13.34 1.29
C GLU A 43 2.23 14.50 1.28
N ASP A 44 2.29 15.36 0.25
CA ASP A 44 1.34 16.45 0.08
C ASP A 44 -0.11 15.95 -0.03
N VAL A 45 -0.33 14.79 -0.66
CA VAL A 45 -1.67 14.20 -0.82
C VAL A 45 -2.18 13.66 0.51
N ILE A 46 -1.31 13.00 1.27
CA ILE A 46 -1.62 12.51 2.62
C ILE A 46 -1.94 13.70 3.54
N LEU A 47 -1.13 14.76 3.48
CA LEU A 47 -1.32 15.97 4.26
C LEU A 47 -2.66 16.64 3.92
N HIS A 48 -2.96 16.80 2.63
CA HIS A 48 -4.24 17.37 2.19
C HIS A 48 -5.43 16.51 2.61
N ALA A 49 -5.29 15.18 2.65
CA ALA A 49 -6.34 14.30 3.15
C ALA A 49 -6.61 14.55 4.64
N PHE A 50 -5.58 14.63 5.48
CA PHE A 50 -5.75 14.97 6.90
C PHE A 50 -6.28 16.40 7.11
N GLU A 51 -5.83 17.36 6.30
CA GLU A 51 -6.39 18.72 6.33
C GLU A 51 -7.88 18.74 5.94
N ALA A 52 -8.35 17.83 5.09
CA ALA A 52 -9.77 17.72 4.76
C ALA A 52 -10.60 17.17 5.93
N LEU A 53 -10.03 16.32 6.77
CA LEU A 53 -10.66 15.82 8.00
C LEU A 53 -10.65 16.86 9.13
N ASP A 54 -9.63 17.71 9.19
CA ASP A 54 -9.53 18.82 10.15
C ASP A 54 -10.33 20.04 9.68
N GLU A 55 -11.66 19.98 9.83
CA GLU A 55 -12.59 21.06 9.47
C GLU A 55 -12.24 22.39 10.17
N ASN A 56 -11.70 22.32 11.38
CA ASN A 56 -11.35 23.48 12.19
C ASN A 56 -9.97 24.07 11.86
N LYS A 57 -9.17 23.40 11.01
CA LYS A 57 -7.79 23.76 10.67
C LYS A 57 -6.90 23.98 11.89
N CYS A 58 -7.17 23.23 12.96
CA CYS A 58 -6.43 23.28 14.21
C CYS A 58 -5.00 22.74 14.07
N GLY A 59 -4.72 21.96 13.02
CA GLY A 59 -3.45 21.30 12.78
C GLY A 59 -3.33 19.91 13.40
N TYR A 60 -4.42 19.41 13.98
CA TYR A 60 -4.52 18.08 14.60
C TYR A 60 -5.93 17.53 14.46
N ILE A 61 -6.06 16.20 14.50
CA ILE A 61 -7.35 15.50 14.48
C ILE A 61 -7.49 14.74 15.79
N THR A 62 -8.62 14.91 16.48
CA THR A 62 -8.86 14.18 17.74
C THR A 62 -9.09 12.70 17.48
N LYS A 63 -8.84 11.84 18.48
CA LYS A 63 -9.18 10.42 18.37
C LYS A 63 -10.64 10.20 17.96
N GLU A 64 -11.55 10.97 18.52
CA GLU A 64 -12.99 10.82 18.27
C GLU A 64 -13.34 11.13 16.82
N ASP A 65 -12.82 12.24 16.28
CA ASP A 65 -13.02 12.61 14.89
C ASP A 65 -12.36 11.60 13.95
N LEU A 66 -11.13 11.18 14.24
CA LEU A 66 -10.41 10.21 13.43
C LEU A 66 -11.17 8.87 13.34
N VAL A 67 -11.62 8.34 14.49
CA VAL A 67 -12.42 7.10 14.55
C VAL A 67 -13.73 7.26 13.77
N LYS A 68 -14.40 8.41 13.95
CA LYS A 68 -15.63 8.73 13.23
C LYS A 68 -15.41 8.70 11.72
N HIS A 69 -14.42 9.41 11.21
CA HIS A 69 -14.11 9.44 9.77
C HIS A 69 -13.73 8.06 9.22
N LEU A 70 -12.94 7.26 9.95
CA LEU A 70 -12.53 5.91 9.54
C LEU A 70 -13.64 4.84 9.65
N THR A 71 -14.76 5.16 10.28
CA THR A 71 -15.92 4.26 10.39
C THR A 71 -17.11 4.72 9.54
N GLU A 72 -17.22 6.01 9.25
CA GLU A 72 -18.32 6.60 8.47
C GLU A 72 -17.94 6.86 7.00
N GLU A 73 -16.66 7.13 6.70
CA GLU A 73 -16.20 7.48 5.36
C GLU A 73 -15.40 6.35 4.70
N GLY A 74 -15.94 5.82 3.61
CA GLY A 74 -15.28 4.76 2.82
C GLY A 74 -15.55 3.35 3.37
N GLU A 75 -14.52 2.52 3.37
CA GLU A 75 -14.59 1.17 3.95
C GLU A 75 -14.34 1.24 5.45
N PRO A 76 -15.31 0.83 6.29
CA PRO A 76 -15.17 0.96 7.74
C PRO A 76 -14.08 0.02 8.25
N PHE A 77 -13.18 0.57 9.04
CA PHE A 77 -12.13 -0.22 9.67
C PHE A 77 -12.71 -1.25 10.64
N THR A 78 -12.11 -2.44 10.69
CA THR A 78 -12.36 -3.38 11.78
C THR A 78 -11.78 -2.86 13.09
N GLN A 79 -12.21 -3.44 14.21
CA GLN A 79 -11.78 -2.99 15.52
C GLN A 79 -10.26 -3.16 15.72
N GLU A 80 -9.70 -4.26 15.20
CA GLU A 80 -8.26 -4.54 15.26
C GLU A 80 -7.45 -3.55 14.41
N GLU A 81 -7.91 -3.25 13.19
CA GLU A 81 -7.26 -2.27 12.30
C GLU A 81 -7.32 -0.86 12.88
N MET A 82 -8.45 -0.50 13.51
CA MET A 82 -8.58 0.78 14.20
C MET A 82 -7.59 0.88 15.37
N GLU A 83 -7.48 -0.16 16.20
CA GLU A 83 -6.54 -0.15 17.32
C GLU A 83 -5.09 -0.05 16.86
N ASP A 84 -4.70 -0.79 15.82
CA ASP A 84 -3.35 -0.73 15.24
C ASP A 84 -3.05 0.66 14.66
N MET A 85 -3.99 1.22 13.89
CA MET A 85 -3.86 2.57 13.33
C MET A 85 -3.74 3.63 14.42
N LEU A 86 -4.60 3.59 15.45
CA LEU A 86 -4.58 4.56 16.55
C LEU A 86 -3.30 4.45 17.38
N ALA A 87 -2.74 3.25 17.55
CA ALA A 87 -1.49 3.04 18.28
C ALA A 87 -0.28 3.68 17.58
N VAL A 88 -0.31 3.77 16.25
CA VAL A 88 0.74 4.42 15.44
C VAL A 88 0.48 5.92 15.26
N ALA A 89 -0.79 6.31 15.08
CA ALA A 89 -1.19 7.66 14.73
C ALA A 89 -1.32 8.61 15.93
N LEU A 90 -1.70 8.11 17.11
CA LEU A 90 -1.92 8.96 18.28
C LEU A 90 -0.69 8.96 19.18
N ASP A 91 -0.25 10.15 19.59
CA ASP A 91 0.75 10.28 20.64
C ASP A 91 0.15 9.94 22.01
N PRO A 92 0.55 8.83 22.66
CA PRO A 92 0.07 8.48 23.99
C PRO A 92 0.59 9.44 25.07
N GLU A 93 1.69 10.15 24.81
CA GLU A 93 2.34 11.03 25.78
C GLU A 93 1.83 12.48 25.78
N LYS A 94 1.18 12.93 24.70
CA LYS A 94 0.85 14.36 24.52
C LYS A 94 -0.64 14.64 24.65
N THR A 95 -1.46 14.16 23.72
CA THR A 95 -2.84 14.65 23.58
C THR A 95 -3.85 13.62 23.08
N ASN A 96 -3.44 12.38 22.81
CA ASN A 96 -4.32 11.36 22.22
C ASN A 96 -5.01 11.87 20.93
N ALA A 97 -4.27 12.64 20.14
CA ALA A 97 -4.70 13.30 18.91
C ALA A 97 -3.58 13.15 17.87
N LEU A 98 -3.94 13.02 16.60
CA LEU A 98 -3.03 12.90 15.48
C LEU A 98 -2.59 14.30 15.03
N HIS A 99 -1.34 14.66 15.31
CA HIS A 99 -0.73 15.93 14.89
C HIS A 99 -0.10 15.80 13.51
N TYR A 100 -0.91 15.72 12.47
CA TYR A 100 -0.46 15.49 11.08
C TYR A 100 0.53 16.56 10.56
N ARG A 101 0.56 17.77 11.16
CA ARG A 101 1.52 18.83 10.80
C ARG A 101 2.94 18.58 11.31
N ASP A 102 3.10 17.78 12.35
CA ASP A 102 4.41 17.46 12.92
C ASP A 102 5.14 16.36 12.12
N TYR A 103 4.42 15.63 11.25
CA TYR A 103 4.96 14.60 10.36
C TYR A 103 5.69 15.16 9.13
N ARG A 104 6.40 16.28 9.26
CA ARG A 104 7.37 16.69 8.23
C ARG A 104 8.61 15.79 8.33
N ILE A 105 8.73 14.86 7.40
CA ILE A 105 9.91 13.99 7.23
C ILE A 105 11.05 14.77 6.55
#